data_AF-A0A9D3UYP9-F1
#
_entry.id   AF-A0A9D3UYP9-F1
#
_cell.length_a   1.000
_cell.length_b   1.000
_cell.length_c   1.000
_cell.angle_alpha   90.00
_cell.angle_beta   90.00
_cell.angle_gamma   90.00
#
_symmetry.space_group_name_H-M   'P 1'
#
loop_
_entity.id
_entity.type
_entity.pdbx_description
1 polymer ?
#
loop_
_entity_poly.entity_id
_entity_poly.type
_entity_poly.pdbx_seq_one_letter_code
_entity_poly.pdbx_strand_id
1 'polypeptide(L)'
;MGFGELKVKRIQGRFFLIEVPNEELLEILRQRDWAYLKEFFISIEPWSEKFKVLETVIWIEVDGVPLHCWNYQTFKRIVDLWGEIIAMGENFLCHTVSIS
;
A
#
# COMPACT_ATOMS: atom_id res chain seq x y z
N MET A 1 34.52 1.67 -8.99
CA MET A 1 34.10 1.13 -7.67
C MET A 1 32.59 1.01 -7.72
N GLY A 2 32.07 -0.21 -7.90
CA GLY A 2 30.63 -0.44 -7.96
C GLY A 2 30.08 -0.47 -6.53
N PHE A 3 29.36 0.57 -6.14
CA PHE A 3 28.50 0.48 -4.95
C PHE A 3 27.50 -0.65 -5.23
N GLY A 4 27.49 -1.67 -4.38
CA GLY A 4 26.59 -2.80 -4.52
C GLY A 4 25.14 -2.32 -4.69
N GLU A 5 24.46 -2.79 -5.73
CA GLU A 5 23.09 -2.40 -6.01
C GLU A 5 22.19 -2.75 -4.81
N LEU A 6 21.40 -1.79 -4.37
CA LEU A 6 20.37 -2.03 -3.35
C LEU A 6 19.34 -3.00 -3.92
N LYS A 7 19.03 -4.06 -3.17
CA LYS A 7 17.94 -4.96 -3.56
C LYS A 7 16.65 -4.45 -2.95
N VAL A 8 15.66 -4.15 -3.78
CA VAL A 8 14.35 -3.68 -3.34
C VAL A 8 13.31 -4.77 -3.60
N LYS A 9 12.58 -5.19 -2.55
CA LYS A 9 11.50 -6.17 -2.63
C LYS A 9 10.21 -5.53 -2.14
N ARG A 10 9.12 -5.65 -2.89
CA ARG A 10 7.80 -5.20 -2.42
C ARG A 10 7.27 -6.19 -1.39
N ILE A 11 6.83 -5.70 -0.23
CA ILE A 11 6.22 -6.55 0.82
C ILE A 11 4.69 -6.59 0.58
N GLN A 12 4.01 -5.48 0.84
CA GLN A 12 2.56 -5.34 0.72
C GLN A 12 2.18 -3.86 0.60
N GLY A 13 1.07 -3.57 -0.11
CA GLY A 13 0.61 -2.19 -0.30
C GLY A 13 1.67 -1.31 -0.96
N ARG A 14 1.99 -0.18 -0.31
CA ARG A 14 3.04 0.78 -0.70
C ARG A 14 4.34 0.63 0.11
N PHE A 15 4.54 -0.53 0.75
CA PHE A 15 5.71 -0.82 1.57
C PHE A 15 6.74 -1.69 0.83
N PHE A 16 8.01 -1.35 1.00
CA PHE A 16 9.15 -2.00 0.34
C PHE A 16 10.23 -2.35 1.37
N LEU A 17 10.84 -3.52 1.20
CA LEU A 17 12.02 -3.96 1.91
C LEU A 17 13.26 -3.61 1.09
N ILE A 18 14.22 -2.93 1.71
CA ILE A 18 15.49 -2.59 1.08
C ILE A 18 16.59 -3.38 1.77
N GLU A 19 17.18 -4.31 1.03
CA GLU A 19 18.30 -5.12 1.49
C GLU A 19 19.60 -4.47 1.00
N VAL A 20 20.38 -3.96 1.96
CA VAL A 20 21.67 -3.32 1.70
C VAL A 20 22.75 -4.41 1.74
N PRO A 21 23.49 -4.65 0.63
CA PRO A 21 24.41 -5.79 0.55
C PRO A 21 25.73 -5.58 1.30
N ASN A 22 26.09 -4.32 1.60
CA ASN A 22 27.35 -3.96 2.25
C ASN A 22 27.07 -3.17 3.55
N GLU A 23 27.71 -3.56 4.64
CA GLU A 23 27.65 -2.87 5.92
C GLU A 23 28.21 -1.44 5.85
N GLU A 24 29.27 -1.20 5.07
CA GLU A 24 29.81 0.15 4.86
C GLU A 24 28.79 1.06 4.16
N LEU A 25 28.05 0.51 3.20
CA LEU A 25 26.97 1.23 2.52
C LEU A 25 25.81 1.52 3.48
N LEU A 26 25.47 0.58 4.35
CA LEU A 26 24.46 0.78 5.39
C LEU A 26 24.86 1.90 6.34
N GLU A 27 26.13 1.96 6.75
CA GLU A 27 26.65 3.04 7.59
C GLU A 27 26.61 4.39 6.89
N ILE A 28 27.01 4.47 5.61
CA ILE A 28 26.95 5.70 4.82
C ILE A 28 25.51 6.19 4.70
N LEU A 29 24.56 5.30 4.41
CA LEU A 29 23.14 5.63 4.32
C LEU A 29 22.61 6.14 5.66
N ARG A 30 23.00 5.51 6.77
CA ARG A 30 22.61 5.91 8.13
C ARG A 30 23.21 7.26 8.53
N GLN A 31 24.49 7.50 8.23
CA GLN A 31 25.17 8.78 8.51
C GLN A 31 24.54 9.95 7.73
N ARG A 32 23.99 9.68 6.55
CA ARG A 32 23.28 10.66 5.73
C ARG A 32 21.78 10.72 6.02
N ASP A 33 21.34 10.16 7.15
CA ASP A 33 19.92 10.12 7.56
C ASP A 33 18.99 9.66 6.42
N TRP A 34 19.44 8.64 5.69
CA TRP A 34 18.72 8.02 4.58
C TRP A 34 18.34 9.00 3.45
N ALA A 35 19.02 10.15 3.31
CA ALA A 35 18.65 11.23 2.39
C ALA A 35 18.36 10.74 0.96
N TYR A 36 19.22 9.86 0.42
CA TYR A 36 19.03 9.27 -0.90
C TYR A 36 17.72 8.48 -1.03
N LEU A 37 17.35 7.72 0.00
CA LEU A 37 16.12 6.93 0.00
C LEU A 37 14.89 7.81 0.25
N LYS A 38 15.03 8.90 1.01
CA LYS A 38 13.94 9.86 1.28
C LYS A 38 13.48 10.62 0.03
N GLU A 39 14.26 10.61 -1.05
CA GLU A 39 13.81 11.11 -2.37
C GLU A 39 12.69 10.26 -2.98
N PHE A 40 12.59 8.98 -2.57
CA PHE A 40 11.64 8.01 -3.11
C PHE A 40 10.58 7.56 -2.08
N PHE A 41 10.92 7.58 -0.79
CA PHE A 41 10.10 7.04 0.28
C PHE A 41 9.74 8.12 1.30
N ILE A 42 8.47 8.11 1.74
CA ILE A 42 7.96 9.06 2.74
C ILE A 42 8.51 8.74 4.14
N SER A 43 8.65 7.45 4.46
CA SER A 43 9.18 6.97 5.75
C SER A 43 10.15 5.83 5.52
N ILE A 44 11.17 5.76 6.37
CA ILE A 44 12.22 4.74 6.36
C ILE A 44 12.47 4.32 7.79
N GLU A 45 12.32 3.03 8.06
CA GLU A 45 12.47 2.45 9.38
C GLU A 45 13.32 1.18 9.30
N PRO A 46 14.07 0.84 10.37
CA PRO A 46 14.76 -0.44 10.46
C PRO A 46 13.77 -1.61 10.35
N TRP A 47 14.19 -2.67 9.67
CA TRP A 47 13.37 -3.87 9.56
C TRP A 47 13.07 -4.46 10.94
N SER A 48 11.82 -4.87 11.14
CA SER A 48 11.34 -5.53 12.35
C SER A 48 10.40 -6.66 11.98
N GLU A 49 10.57 -7.84 12.58
CA GLU A 49 9.63 -8.97 12.40
C GLU A 49 8.21 -8.66 12.90
N LYS A 50 8.06 -7.61 13.72
CA LYS A 50 6.77 -7.13 14.20
C LYS A 50 6.08 -6.19 13.21
N PHE A 51 6.71 -5.88 12.08
CA PHE A 51 6.14 -5.03 11.06
C PHE A 51 4.83 -5.65 10.53
N LYS A 52 3.74 -4.89 10.65
CA LYS A 52 2.42 -5.26 10.13
C LYS A 52 1.89 -4.12 9.29
N VAL A 53 1.50 -4.42 8.06
CA VAL A 53 0.77 -3.49 7.22
C VAL A 53 -0.69 -3.51 7.68
N LEU A 54 -1.14 -2.43 8.32
CA LEU A 54 -2.51 -2.30 8.82
C LEU A 54 -3.46 -1.76 7.75
N GLU A 55 -2.95 -1.03 6.76
CA GLU A 55 -3.75 -0.51 5.64
C GLU A 55 -3.76 -1.51 4.50
N THR A 56 -4.91 -2.14 4.25
CA THR A 56 -5.10 -3.06 3.13
C THR A 56 -6.18 -2.55 2.22
N VAL A 57 -5.79 -2.13 1.02
CA VAL A 57 -6.74 -1.87 -0.05
C VAL A 57 -7.25 -3.19 -0.60
N ILE A 58 -8.54 -3.47 -0.45
CA ILE A 58 -9.17 -4.69 -0.94
C ILE A 58 -10.34 -4.39 -1.85
N TRP A 59 -10.56 -5.30 -2.79
CA TRP A 59 -11.71 -5.32 -3.67
C TRP A 59 -12.83 -6.11 -3.00
N ILE A 60 -14.00 -5.50 -2.86
CA ILE A 60 -15.22 -6.11 -2.34
C ILE A 60 -16.24 -6.19 -3.47
N GLU A 61 -16.76 -7.40 -3.67
CA GLU A 61 -17.91 -7.68 -4.51
C GLU A 61 -19.18 -7.59 -3.66
N VAL A 62 -20.15 -6.82 -4.14
CA VAL A 62 -21.42 -6.61 -3.46
C VAL A 62 -22.53 -7.11 -4.37
N ASP A 63 -23.25 -8.12 -3.89
CA ASP A 63 -24.34 -8.77 -4.62
C ASP A 63 -25.70 -8.53 -3.96
N GLY A 64 -26.76 -8.69 -4.76
CA GLY A 64 -28.14 -8.61 -4.26
C GLY A 64 -28.63 -7.19 -3.99
N VAL A 65 -27.90 -6.16 -4.41
CA VAL A 65 -28.36 -4.76 -4.33
C VAL A 65 -29.49 -4.55 -5.35
N PRO A 66 -30.69 -4.14 -4.92
CA PRO A 66 -31.77 -3.83 -5.85
C PRO A 66 -31.36 -2.74 -6.85
N LEU A 67 -31.80 -2.86 -8.11
CA LEU A 67 -31.40 -1.93 -9.18
C LEU A 67 -31.66 -0.45 -8.84
N HIS A 68 -32.76 -0.15 -8.16
CA HIS A 68 -33.11 1.21 -7.73
C HIS A 68 -32.21 1.74 -6.59
N CYS A 69 -31.53 0.85 -5.87
CA CYS A 69 -30.54 1.17 -4.84
C CYS A 69 -29.11 1.17 -5.40
N TRP A 70 -28.89 0.84 -6.68
CA TRP A 70 -27.57 0.79 -7.30
C TRP A 70 -27.02 2.19 -7.57
N ASN A 71 -26.52 2.84 -6.53
CA ASN A 71 -25.95 4.18 -6.61
C ASN A 71 -24.81 4.35 -5.61
N TYR A 72 -23.97 5.35 -5.84
CA TYR A 72 -22.80 5.65 -5.02
C TYR A 72 -23.14 5.79 -3.52
N GLN A 73 -24.27 6.41 -3.17
CA GLN A 73 -24.64 6.62 -1.77
C GLN A 73 -24.93 5.30 -1.03
N THR A 74 -25.55 4.33 -1.70
CA THR A 74 -25.79 3.00 -1.14
C THR A 74 -24.48 2.30 -0.83
N PHE A 75 -23.57 2.23 -1.80
CA PHE A 75 -22.28 1.58 -1.60
C PHE A 75 -21.43 2.30 -0.58
N LYS A 76 -21.43 3.65 -0.59
CA LYS A 76 -20.74 4.44 0.44
C LYS A 76 -21.22 4.08 1.83
N ARG A 77 -22.53 3.99 2.06
CA ARG A 77 -23.08 3.58 3.37
C ARG A 77 -22.66 2.17 3.79
N ILE A 78 -22.49 1.25 2.84
CA ILE A 78 -21.97 -0.09 3.12
C ILE A 78 -20.50 0.02 3.52
N VAL A 79 -19.69 0.68 2.70
CA VAL A 79 -18.23 0.78 2.90
C VAL A 79 -17.85 1.56 4.16
N ASP A 80 -18.56 2.64 4.48
CA ASP A 80 -18.32 3.49 5.65
C ASP A 80 -18.39 2.69 6.99
N LEU A 81 -18.91 1.45 6.99
CA LEU A 81 -18.88 0.54 8.14
C LEU A 81 -17.51 -0.12 8.38
N TRP A 82 -16.67 -0.23 7.35
CA TRP A 82 -15.38 -0.93 7.39
C TRP A 82 -14.19 -0.09 6.95
N GLY A 83 -14.39 1.01 6.23
CA GLY A 83 -13.32 1.86 5.73
C GLY A 83 -13.83 2.96 4.81
N GLU A 84 -13.00 3.35 3.83
CA GLU A 84 -13.32 4.40 2.86
C GLU A 84 -13.27 3.87 1.42
N ILE A 85 -14.19 4.34 0.55
CA ILE A 85 -14.14 4.00 -0.88
C ILE A 85 -12.99 4.74 -1.56
N ILE A 86 -12.01 3.99 -2.06
CA ILE A 86 -10.92 4.56 -2.88
C ILE A 86 -11.30 4.62 -4.36
N ALA A 87 -12.00 3.60 -4.84
CA ALA A 87 -12.38 3.47 -6.24
C ALA A 87 -13.61 2.57 -6.39
N MET A 88 -14.41 2.82 -7.43
CA MET A 88 -15.54 1.99 -7.82
C MET A 88 -15.39 1.58 -9.29
N GLY A 89 -15.53 0.30 -9.59
CA GLY A 89 -15.44 -0.19 -10.97
C GLY A 89 -16.56 0.37 -11.85
N GLU A 90 -16.24 0.65 -13.12
CA GLU A 90 -17.18 1.22 -14.10
C GLU A 90 -18.22 0.20 -14.62
N ASN A 91 -18.09 -1.08 -14.25
CA ASN A 91 -18.95 -2.15 -14.75
C ASN A 91 -20.25 -2.25 -13.96
N PHE A 92 -21.29 -1.56 -14.45
CA PHE A 92 -22.69 -1.68 -14.00
C PHE A 92 -23.33 -3.07 -14.23
N LEU A 93 -22.55 -4.07 -14.64
CA LEU A 93 -22.98 -5.45 -14.86
C LEU A 93 -22.11 -6.49 -14.09
N CYS A 94 -21.00 -6.09 -13.46
CA CYS A 94 -20.10 -7.03 -12.77
C CYS A 94 -19.07 -6.27 -11.88
N HIS A 95 -19.41 -6.20 -10.59
CA HIS A 95 -18.58 -6.36 -9.39
C HIS A 95 -17.15 -5.81 -9.33
N THR A 96 -16.95 -4.64 -8.70
CA THR A 96 -15.87 -4.42 -7.69
C THR A 96 -15.91 -3.03 -7.03
N VAL A 97 -15.88 -2.95 -5.69
CA VAL A 97 -15.69 -1.71 -4.90
C VAL A 97 -14.39 -1.81 -4.10
N SER A 98 -13.48 -0.84 -4.22
CA SER A 98 -12.22 -0.82 -3.44
C SER A 98 -12.41 -0.06 -2.14
N ILE A 99 -11.99 -0.67 -1.02
CA ILE A 99 -12.00 -0.05 0.32
C ILE A 99 -10.56 0.00 0.87
N SER A 100 -10.15 1.13 1.47
CA SER A 100 -8.90 1.26 2.27
C SER A 100 -9.12 0.90 3.73
#